data_AF-A0A4U7BFN9-F1
#
_entry.id   AF-A0A4U7BFN9-F1
#
_cell.length_a   1.000
_cell.length_b   1.000
_cell.length_c   1.000
_cell.angle_alpha   90.00
_cell.angle_beta   90.00
_cell.angle_gamma   90.00
#
_symmetry.space_group_name_H-M   'P 1'
#
loop_
_entity.id
_entity.type
_entity.pdbx_description
1 polymer ?
#
loop_
_entity_poly.entity_id
_entity_poly.type
_entity_poly.pdbx_seq_one_letter_code
_entity_poly.pdbx_strand_id
1 'polypeptide(L)'
;MSDKELEIFELCERLSELLGDKEAIADLKKLYINHPEMFKDMQDVSNTIKEVVKEPEIIVDANRNKRDYEVIKAAKIINDKKMADVVIKNESGINEIFHANKKRIKEFNRLNNKDNLLQVETPTPPTHQLNGLELMDKNPSGANALSATAKKIIPQKDKSTNDFKTKLEEFNAKKTNVVKPINKEFK
;
A
#
# COMPACT_ATOMS: atom_id res chain seq x y z
N MET A 1 -17.48 2.99 23.21
CA MET A 1 -16.83 3.25 21.91
C MET A 1 -15.53 3.97 22.21
N SER A 2 -14.41 3.53 21.64
CA SER A 2 -13.12 4.20 21.83
C SER A 2 -13.06 5.41 20.91
N ASP A 3 -13.01 6.63 21.45
CA ASP A 3 -12.91 7.89 20.69
C ASP A 3 -11.50 8.14 20.10
N LYS A 4 -10.72 7.08 19.88
CA LYS A 4 -9.39 7.17 19.31
C LYS A 4 -9.50 7.57 17.84
N GLU A 5 -9.22 8.83 17.54
CA GLU A 5 -9.21 9.36 16.18
C GLU A 5 -8.00 8.85 15.38
N LEU A 6 -6.89 8.53 16.06
CA LEU A 6 -5.65 8.03 15.46
C LEU A 6 -5.28 6.66 16.04
N GLU A 7 -4.88 5.73 15.18
CA GLU A 7 -4.47 4.38 15.56
C GLU A 7 -3.22 3.93 14.76
N ILE A 8 -2.35 3.17 15.42
CA ILE A 8 -1.20 2.51 14.79
C ILE A 8 -1.58 1.06 14.48
N PHE A 9 -1.24 0.62 13.28
CA PHE A 9 -1.43 -0.71 12.77
C PHE A 9 -0.08 -1.38 12.51
N GLU A 10 0.08 -2.59 13.02
CA GLU A 10 1.20 -3.46 12.66
C GLU A 10 0.96 -4.03 11.26
N LEU A 11 1.93 -3.82 10.38
CA LEU A 11 1.95 -4.31 9.00
C LEU A 11 2.51 -5.73 8.97
N CYS A 12 2.02 -6.55 8.04
CA CYS A 12 2.65 -7.83 7.75
C CYS A 12 4.04 -7.66 7.14
N GLU A 13 4.87 -8.71 7.24
CA GLU A 13 6.25 -8.73 6.74
C GLU A 13 6.37 -8.23 5.30
N ARG A 14 5.48 -8.68 4.40
CA ARG A 14 5.46 -8.25 2.98
C ARG A 14 5.26 -6.75 2.82
N LEU A 15 4.38 -6.15 3.61
CA LEU A 15 4.16 -4.70 3.57
C LEU A 15 5.31 -3.96 4.24
N SER A 16 5.89 -4.50 5.31
CA SER A 16 7.04 -3.91 6.00
C SER A 16 8.30 -3.90 5.15
N GLU A 17 8.55 -4.95 4.37
CA GLU A 17 9.68 -5.02 3.44
C GLU A 17 9.57 -3.97 2.33
N LEU A 18 8.35 -3.75 1.82
CA LEU A 18 8.09 -2.76 0.79
C LEU A 18 8.18 -1.32 1.32
N LEU A 19 7.68 -1.08 2.54
CA LEU A 19 7.53 0.26 3.10
C LEU A 19 8.66 0.66 4.08
N GLY A 20 9.52 -0.28 4.48
CA GLY A 20 10.66 -0.04 5.36
C GLY A 20 10.36 0.15 6.85
N ASP A 21 9.09 0.10 7.28
CA ASP A 21 8.69 0.11 8.70
C ASP A 21 7.55 -0.90 8.93
N LYS A 22 7.47 -1.43 10.15
CA LYS A 22 6.47 -2.42 10.59
C LYS A 22 5.15 -1.79 11.00
N GLU A 23 5.09 -0.49 11.11
CA GLU A 23 3.91 0.21 11.61
C GLU A 23 3.38 1.21 10.58
N ALA A 24 2.07 1.43 10.60
CA ALA A 24 1.40 2.49 9.85
C ALA A 24 0.37 3.21 10.73
N ILE A 25 0.25 4.53 10.54
CA ILE A 25 -0.67 5.38 11.29
C ILE A 25 -1.90 5.63 10.43
N ALA A 26 -3.09 5.55 11.03
CA ALA A 26 -4.34 5.90 10.36
C ALA A 26 -5.16 6.91 11.18
N ASP A 27 -5.75 7.87 10.49
CA ASP A 27 -6.77 8.76 11.03
C ASP A 27 -8.15 8.17 10.78
N LEU A 28 -8.66 7.41 11.75
CA LEU A 28 -9.91 6.66 11.64
C LEU A 28 -11.10 7.56 11.40
N LYS A 29 -11.11 8.74 12.03
CA LYS A 29 -12.18 9.73 11.88
C LYS A 29 -12.20 10.25 10.45
N LYS A 30 -11.05 10.64 9.90
CA LYS A 30 -10.94 11.07 8.51
C LYS A 30 -11.34 9.97 7.53
N LEU A 31 -10.90 8.73 7.76
CA LEU A 31 -11.24 7.59 6.92
C LEU A 31 -12.74 7.29 6.94
N TYR A 32 -13.37 7.35 8.12
CA TYR A 32 -14.82 7.18 8.27
C TYR A 32 -15.59 8.30 7.57
N ILE A 33 -15.20 9.57 7.75
CA ILE A 33 -15.87 10.73 7.12
C ILE A 33 -15.79 10.68 5.59
N ASN A 34 -14.71 10.12 5.02
CA ASN A 34 -14.58 9.99 3.57
C ASN A 34 -15.58 8.99 2.97
N HIS A 35 -15.94 7.93 3.72
CA HIS A 35 -16.81 6.84 3.26
C HIS A 35 -17.76 6.33 4.37
N PRO A 36 -18.62 7.19 4.96
CA PRO A 36 -19.48 6.80 6.09
C PRO A 36 -20.54 5.77 5.68
N GLU A 37 -20.84 5.65 4.39
CA GLU A 37 -21.76 4.66 3.83
C GLU A 37 -21.18 3.23 3.83
N MET A 38 -19.85 3.10 3.88
CA MET A 38 -19.17 1.82 3.75
C MET A 38 -18.87 1.14 5.09
N PHE A 39 -18.88 1.92 6.17
CA PHE A 39 -18.50 1.47 7.50
C PHE A 39 -19.62 1.74 8.50
N LYS A 40 -19.82 0.83 9.44
CA LYS A 40 -20.84 1.01 10.49
C LYS A 40 -20.46 2.12 11.48
N ASP A 41 -19.18 2.19 11.82
CA ASP A 41 -18.58 3.12 12.76
C ASP A 41 -17.04 3.15 12.57
N MET A 42 -16.34 3.95 13.38
CA MET A 42 -14.87 4.00 13.36
C MET A 42 -14.21 2.69 13.77
N GLN A 43 -14.88 1.86 14.59
CA GLN A 43 -14.36 0.56 14.98
C GLN A 43 -14.35 -0.42 13.80
N ASP A 44 -15.36 -0.36 12.94
CA ASP A 44 -15.45 -1.12 11.70
C ASP A 44 -14.33 -0.72 10.72
N VAL A 45 -13.96 0.56 10.68
CA VAL A 45 -12.78 1.04 9.93
C VAL A 45 -11.50 0.41 10.47
N SER A 46 -11.26 0.52 11.78
CA SER A 46 -10.08 -0.06 12.45
C SER A 46 -9.96 -1.56 12.18
N ASN A 47 -11.05 -2.31 12.39
CA ASN A 47 -11.08 -3.76 12.16
C ASN A 47 -10.77 -4.09 10.70
N THR A 48 -11.37 -3.36 9.75
CA THR A 48 -11.13 -3.57 8.32
C THR A 48 -9.67 -3.35 7.95
N ILE A 49 -9.07 -2.26 8.44
CA ILE A 49 -7.66 -1.96 8.19
C ILE A 49 -6.80 -3.09 8.75
N LYS A 50 -7.03 -3.47 10.01
CA LYS A 50 -6.28 -4.53 10.70
C LYS A 50 -6.32 -5.86 9.94
N GLU A 51 -7.49 -6.25 9.42
CA GLU A 51 -7.62 -7.46 8.62
C GLU A 51 -6.81 -7.41 7.32
N VAL A 52 -6.87 -6.27 6.60
CA VAL A 52 -6.18 -6.11 5.31
C VAL A 52 -4.66 -6.04 5.49
N VAL A 53 -4.15 -5.26 6.45
CA VAL A 53 -2.70 -5.05 6.61
C VAL A 53 -1.98 -6.24 7.25
N LYS A 54 -2.70 -7.05 8.05
CA LYS A 54 -2.15 -8.25 8.69
C LYS A 54 -1.89 -9.38 7.69
N GLU A 55 -2.75 -9.55 6.70
CA GLU A 55 -2.63 -10.62 5.72
C GLU A 55 -3.36 -10.23 4.43
N PRO A 56 -2.75 -9.35 3.61
CA PRO A 56 -3.29 -8.99 2.32
C PRO A 56 -3.17 -10.17 1.34
N GLU A 57 -4.16 -10.31 0.47
CA GLU A 57 -4.14 -11.27 -0.63
C GLU A 57 -3.50 -10.65 -1.89
N ILE A 58 -3.70 -9.35 -2.09
CA ILE A 58 -3.16 -8.60 -3.21
C ILE A 58 -2.39 -7.39 -2.70
N ILE A 59 -1.18 -7.20 -3.20
CA ILE A 59 -0.36 -6.01 -3.01
C ILE A 59 0.01 -5.45 -4.38
N VAL A 60 -0.28 -4.16 -4.60
CA VAL A 60 -0.08 -3.48 -5.90
C VAL A 60 0.62 -2.16 -5.68
N ASP A 61 1.55 -1.83 -6.58
CA ASP A 61 2.11 -0.49 -6.68
C ASP A 61 1.04 0.48 -7.22
N ALA A 62 0.65 1.42 -6.37
CA ALA A 62 -0.33 2.46 -6.68
C ALA A 62 0.33 3.83 -6.96
N ASN A 63 1.66 3.88 -7.11
CA ASN A 63 2.41 5.09 -7.47
C ASN A 63 2.23 5.45 -8.96
N ARG A 64 1.07 6.04 -9.29
CA ARG A 64 0.71 6.39 -10.68
C ARG A 64 1.62 7.42 -11.35
N ASN A 65 2.30 8.26 -10.57
CA ASN A 65 2.96 9.47 -11.10
C ASN A 65 4.47 9.51 -10.80
N LYS A 66 5.09 8.39 -10.42
CA LYS A 66 6.51 8.34 -10.00
C LYS A 66 6.83 9.45 -9.00
N ARG A 67 5.97 9.61 -7.99
CA ARG A 67 6.19 10.61 -6.94
C ARG A 67 7.41 10.21 -6.12
N ASP A 68 7.99 11.19 -5.41
CA ASP A 68 9.14 10.98 -4.50
C ASP A 68 8.81 10.15 -3.25
N TYR A 69 7.60 9.61 -3.18
CA TYR A 69 7.11 8.78 -2.09
C TYR A 69 6.39 7.56 -2.64
N GLU A 70 6.42 6.49 -1.85
CA GLU A 70 5.84 5.20 -2.23
C GLU A 70 4.35 5.18 -1.87
N VAL A 71 3.55 4.53 -2.72
CA VAL A 71 2.13 4.36 -2.49
C VAL A 71 1.77 2.92 -2.80
N ILE A 72 1.50 2.15 -1.76
CA ILE A 72 1.16 0.73 -1.86
C ILE A 72 -0.33 0.56 -1.61
N LYS A 73 -0.97 -0.25 -2.45
CA LYS A 73 -2.35 -0.70 -2.23
C LYS A 73 -2.34 -2.16 -1.79
N ALA A 74 -2.94 -2.41 -0.64
CA ALA A 74 -3.23 -3.74 -0.12
C ALA A 74 -4.72 -4.05 -0.26
N ALA A 75 -5.08 -5.28 -0.60
CA ALA A 75 -6.46 -5.72 -0.69
C ALA A 75 -6.65 -7.15 -0.15
N LYS A 76 -7.83 -7.39 0.42
CA LYS A 76 -8.24 -8.69 0.98
C LYS A 76 -9.71 -8.95 0.70
N ILE A 77 -10.10 -10.20 0.47
CA ILE A 77 -11.50 -10.60 0.44
C ILE A 77 -12.03 -10.65 1.88
N ILE A 78 -13.16 -9.99 2.14
CA ILE A 78 -13.80 -10.00 3.47
C ILE A 78 -14.87 -11.08 3.53
N ASN A 79 -15.59 -11.30 2.42
CA ASN A 79 -16.59 -12.34 2.25
C ASN A 79 -16.88 -12.57 0.75
N ASP A 80 -17.73 -13.55 0.45
CA ASP A 80 -18.12 -13.96 -0.91
C ASP A 80 -18.61 -12.82 -1.83
N LYS A 81 -19.02 -11.68 -1.26
CA LYS A 81 -19.57 -10.54 -2.00
C LYS A 81 -18.69 -9.29 -1.95
N LYS A 82 -17.78 -9.20 -0.98
CA LYS A 82 -17.06 -7.97 -0.64
C LYS A 82 -15.58 -8.20 -0.43
N MET A 83 -14.81 -7.20 -0.85
CA MET A 83 -13.39 -7.06 -0.54
C MET A 83 -13.16 -5.75 0.23
N ALA A 84 -12.02 -5.63 0.90
CA ALA A 84 -11.51 -4.35 1.35
C ALA A 84 -10.19 -4.01 0.66
N ASP A 85 -9.97 -2.72 0.41
CA ASP A 85 -8.66 -2.20 0.04
C ASP A 85 -8.23 -1.07 0.99
N VAL A 86 -6.93 -1.07 1.26
CA VAL A 86 -6.23 -0.06 2.05
C VAL A 86 -5.11 0.52 1.19
N VAL A 87 -4.92 1.83 1.23
CA VAL A 87 -3.79 2.49 0.56
C VAL A 87 -2.90 3.13 1.60
N ILE A 88 -1.63 2.75 1.55
CA ILE A 88 -0.56 3.19 2.44
C ILE A 88 0.38 4.07 1.64
N LYS A 89 0.63 5.27 2.15
CA LYS A 89 1.62 6.22 1.63
C LYS A 89 2.83 6.17 2.55
N ASN A 90 4.02 5.88 2.03
CA ASN A 90 5.27 6.06 2.77
C ASN A 90 5.93 7.37 2.34
N GLU A 91 5.96 8.36 3.24
CA GLU A 91 6.65 9.62 2.99
C GLU A 91 7.77 9.82 4.01
N SER A 92 9.01 9.63 3.53
CA SER A 92 10.23 9.73 4.33
C SER A 92 10.20 8.80 5.55
N GLY A 93 9.82 7.53 5.35
CA GLY A 93 9.80 6.51 6.40
C GLY A 93 8.58 6.54 7.32
N ILE A 94 7.62 7.45 7.07
CA ILE A 94 6.34 7.46 7.80
C ILE A 94 5.25 6.85 6.92
N ASN A 95 4.68 5.75 7.38
CA ASN A 95 3.55 5.08 6.75
C ASN A 95 2.21 5.69 7.21
N GLU A 96 1.50 6.35 6.31
CA GLU A 96 0.13 6.84 6.52
C GLU A 96 -0.87 6.00 5.75
N ILE A 97 -1.86 5.44 6.46
CA ILE A 97 -3.06 4.88 5.84
C ILE A 97 -4.04 6.03 5.60
N PHE A 98 -4.18 6.43 4.34
CA PHE A 98 -5.02 7.57 3.95
C PHE A 98 -6.28 7.16 3.16
N HIS A 99 -6.42 5.88 2.83
CA HIS A 99 -7.63 5.33 2.21
C HIS A 99 -7.92 3.93 2.76
N ALA A 100 -9.18 3.69 3.10
CA ALA A 100 -9.73 2.39 3.42
C ALA A 100 -11.15 2.31 2.84
N ASN A 101 -11.51 1.21 2.18
CA ASN A 101 -12.84 1.06 1.57
C ASN A 101 -13.27 -0.41 1.51
N LYS A 102 -14.58 -0.66 1.54
CA LYS A 102 -15.22 -1.97 1.28
C LYS A 102 -15.91 -1.97 -0.09
N LYS A 103 -15.36 -2.72 -1.02
CA LYS A 103 -15.83 -2.81 -2.41
C LYS A 103 -16.47 -4.15 -2.71
N ARG A 104 -17.14 -4.26 -3.87
CA ARG A 104 -17.67 -5.53 -4.38
C ARG A 104 -16.51 -6.43 -4.80
N ILE A 105 -16.66 -7.74 -4.65
CA ILE A 105 -15.61 -8.73 -4.97
C ILE A 105 -15.13 -8.65 -6.43
N LYS A 106 -15.95 -8.19 -7.37
CA LYS A 106 -15.53 -7.95 -8.77
C LYS A 106 -14.32 -7.00 -8.88
N GLU A 107 -14.18 -6.05 -7.96
CA GLU A 107 -13.03 -5.13 -7.92
C GLU A 107 -11.73 -5.84 -7.53
N PHE A 108 -11.82 -6.94 -6.77
CA PHE A 108 -10.68 -7.75 -6.39
C PHE A 108 -10.10 -8.45 -7.63
N ASN A 109 -10.95 -9.10 -8.42
CA ASN A 109 -10.54 -9.73 -9.68
C ASN A 109 -9.90 -8.72 -10.64
N ARG A 110 -10.44 -7.48 -10.68
CA ARG A 110 -9.86 -6.40 -11.48
C ARG A 110 -8.49 -5.94 -10.97
N LEU A 111 -8.24 -6.01 -9.66
CA LEU A 111 -6.93 -5.71 -9.07
C LEU A 111 -5.92 -6.83 -9.34
N ASN A 112 -6.36 -8.09 -9.28
CA ASN A 112 -5.51 -9.26 -9.53
C ASN A 112 -5.00 -9.33 -10.97
N ASN A 113 -5.73 -8.73 -11.92
CA ASN A 113 -5.35 -8.76 -13.33
C ASN A 113 -4.46 -7.58 -13.74
N LYS A 114 -3.84 -6.85 -12.79
CA LYS A 114 -3.00 -5.68 -13.10
C LYS A 114 -1.52 -6.03 -13.20
N ASP A 115 -0.85 -5.43 -14.16
CA ASP A 115 0.59 -5.58 -14.40
C ASP A 115 1.49 -5.06 -13.26
N ASN A 116 0.93 -4.28 -12.32
CA ASN A 116 1.65 -3.69 -11.18
C ASN A 116 1.52 -4.51 -9.88
N LEU A 117 1.21 -5.80 -9.99
CA LEU A 117 1.22 -6.70 -8.83
C LEU A 117 2.64 -6.80 -8.28
N LEU A 118 2.81 -6.47 -7.00
CA LEU A 118 4.08 -6.63 -6.28
C LEU A 118 4.20 -8.00 -5.63
N GLN A 119 3.18 -8.85 -5.81
CA GLN A 119 3.16 -10.20 -5.31
C GLN A 119 2.56 -11.14 -6.36
N VAL A 120 3.36 -12.11 -6.78
CA VAL A 120 2.99 -13.18 -7.72
C VAL A 120 3.47 -14.48 -7.12
N GLU A 121 2.58 -15.27 -6.49
CA GLU A 121 2.83 -16.70 -6.27
C GLU A 121 1.55 -17.54 -6.40
N THR A 122 1.18 -17.83 -7.64
CA THR A 122 1.22 -19.18 -8.22
C THR A 122 0.91 -19.01 -9.71
N PRO A 123 1.76 -19.48 -10.63
CA PRO A 123 1.45 -19.42 -12.05
C PRO A 123 0.28 -20.36 -12.29
N THR A 124 -0.94 -19.80 -12.37
CA THR A 124 -2.00 -20.53 -13.06
C THR A 124 -1.61 -20.50 -14.53
N PRO A 125 -1.42 -21.65 -15.19
CA PRO A 125 -1.04 -21.66 -16.59
C PRO A 125 -2.10 -20.88 -17.37
N PRO A 126 -1.71 -19.92 -18.23
CA PRO A 126 -2.66 -19.28 -19.09
C PRO A 126 -3.16 -20.35 -20.04
N THR A 127 -4.45 -20.69 -19.98
CA THR A 127 -5.11 -21.46 -21.04
C THR A 127 -5.23 -20.55 -22.25
N HIS A 128 -4.11 -20.24 -22.91
CA HIS A 128 -4.11 -19.75 -24.27
C HIS A 128 -4.60 -20.91 -25.13
N GLN A 129 -5.83 -20.79 -25.63
CA GLN A 129 -6.30 -21.62 -26.71
C GLN A 129 -5.39 -21.36 -27.91
N LEU A 130 -4.55 -22.36 -28.20
CA LEU A 130 -3.65 -22.43 -29.33
C LEU A 130 -4.48 -22.63 -30.61
N ASN A 131 -4.74 -21.55 -31.34
CA ASN A 131 -4.91 -21.57 -32.79
C ASN A 131 -3.78 -20.66 -33.31
N GLY A 132 -2.62 -21.16 -33.73
CA GLY A 132 -2.42 -22.05 -34.87
C GLY A 132 -2.04 -21.20 -36.08
N LEU A 133 -0.74 -20.93 -36.29
CA LEU A 133 -0.01 -21.08 -37.56
C LEU A 133 1.45 -20.58 -37.39
N GLU A 134 2.37 -21.40 -37.85
CA GLU A 134 3.83 -21.23 -37.88
C GLU A 134 4.28 -20.00 -38.68
N LEU A 135 5.46 -19.46 -38.33
CA LEU A 135 6.62 -19.49 -39.21
C LEU A 135 7.88 -19.10 -38.42
N MET A 136 8.85 -20.01 -38.41
CA MET A 136 10.22 -19.81 -37.94
C MET A 136 10.87 -18.63 -38.65
N ASP A 137 11.72 -17.89 -37.94
CA ASP A 137 13.08 -17.71 -38.42
C ASP A 137 14.09 -17.49 -37.28
N LYS A 138 15.25 -18.10 -37.50
CA LYS A 138 16.36 -18.31 -36.58
C LYS A 138 17.30 -17.09 -36.62
N ASN A 139 17.80 -16.66 -35.46
CA ASN A 139 19.23 -16.56 -35.17
C ASN A 139 19.48 -15.98 -33.76
N PRO A 140 20.27 -16.65 -32.90
CA PRO A 140 20.75 -16.12 -31.63
C PRO A 140 22.18 -15.60 -31.79
N SER A 141 22.45 -14.33 -31.48
CA SER A 141 23.82 -13.89 -31.22
C SER A 141 23.84 -12.54 -30.51
N GLY A 142 24.60 -12.45 -29.42
CA GLY A 142 24.85 -11.20 -28.71
C GLY A 142 25.11 -11.38 -27.22
N ALA A 143 26.20 -12.07 -26.88
CA ALA A 143 26.79 -12.00 -25.55
C ALA A 143 27.11 -10.53 -25.19
N ASN A 144 26.88 -10.12 -23.94
CA ASN A 144 27.78 -9.25 -23.18
C ASN A 144 27.40 -9.25 -21.68
N ALA A 145 28.41 -9.47 -20.87
CA ALA A 145 28.39 -9.63 -19.41
C ALA A 145 28.42 -8.27 -18.67
N LEU A 146 28.52 -8.38 -17.33
CA LEU A 146 28.87 -7.36 -16.30
C LEU A 146 27.65 -6.70 -15.62
N SER A 147 27.55 -6.54 -14.30
CA SER A 147 28.39 -6.87 -13.15
C SER A 147 27.51 -6.75 -11.90
N ALA A 148 27.61 -7.70 -10.97
CA ALA A 148 26.94 -7.63 -9.68
C ALA A 148 27.57 -6.53 -8.81
N THR A 149 26.88 -5.39 -8.65
CA THR A 149 27.29 -4.38 -7.65
C THR A 149 26.57 -4.69 -6.35
N ALA A 150 27.27 -5.36 -5.44
CA ALA A 150 26.83 -5.55 -4.05
C ALA A 150 26.71 -4.19 -3.36
N LYS A 151 25.50 -3.67 -3.21
CA LYS A 151 25.22 -2.56 -2.31
C LYS A 151 25.23 -3.10 -0.88
N LYS A 152 26.25 -2.73 -0.12
CA LYS A 152 26.38 -2.96 1.31
C LYS A 152 25.20 -2.26 2.02
N ILE A 153 24.15 -3.00 2.34
CA ILE A 153 23.01 -2.49 3.10
C ILE A 153 23.50 -2.33 4.55
N ILE A 154 23.53 -1.08 5.01
CA ILE A 154 23.82 -0.73 6.41
C ILE A 154 22.60 -1.17 7.24
N PRO A 155 22.75 -1.95 8.33
CA PRO A 155 21.63 -2.29 9.19
C PRO A 155 21.14 -1.02 9.89
N GLN A 156 19.91 -0.59 9.60
CA GLN A 156 19.27 0.44 10.41
C GLN A 156 18.83 -0.20 11.72
N LYS A 157 19.41 0.34 12.79
CA LYS A 157 19.26 -0.06 14.18
C LYS A 157 17.80 0.02 14.61
N ASP A 158 17.35 -1.02 15.30
CA ASP A 158 16.01 -1.20 15.86
C ASP A 158 15.50 0.06 16.58
N LYS A 159 14.40 0.64 16.10
CA LYS A 159 13.60 1.59 16.88
C LYS A 159 12.50 0.82 17.59
N SER A 160 12.78 0.49 18.84
CA SER A 160 11.88 -0.18 19.78
C SER A 160 10.94 0.83 20.44
N THR A 161 9.63 0.60 20.30
CA THR A 161 8.51 0.74 21.26
C THR A 161 8.27 2.05 22.05
N ASN A 162 9.10 3.09 21.95
CA ASN A 162 8.78 4.43 22.50
C ASN A 162 7.96 5.30 21.52
N ASP A 163 7.33 4.67 20.53
CA ASP A 163 7.29 5.21 19.18
C ASP A 163 5.97 5.94 18.84
N PHE A 164 4.86 5.67 19.53
CA PHE A 164 3.56 6.27 19.16
C PHE A 164 3.54 7.79 19.28
N LYS A 165 3.99 8.36 20.40
CA LYS A 165 3.94 9.82 20.61
C LYS A 165 4.86 10.55 19.63
N THR A 166 6.06 10.02 19.40
CA THR A 166 7.02 10.60 18.46
C THR A 166 6.53 10.48 17.03
N LYS A 167 6.05 9.31 16.61
CA LYS A 167 5.43 9.11 15.29
C LYS A 167 4.22 10.03 15.09
N LEU A 168 3.41 10.21 16.12
CA LEU A 168 2.26 11.12 16.10
C LEU A 168 2.69 12.60 15.98
N GLU A 169 3.69 13.03 16.76
CA GLU A 169 4.25 14.38 16.69
C GLU A 169 4.86 14.66 15.31
N GLU A 170 5.62 13.71 14.75
CA GLU A 170 6.18 13.81 13.40
C GLU A 170 5.10 13.88 12.32
N PHE A 171 4.06 13.04 12.44
CA PHE A 171 2.92 13.05 11.52
C PHE A 171 2.18 14.40 11.55
N ASN A 172 1.90 14.92 12.74
CA ASN A 172 1.22 16.21 12.92
C ASN A 172 2.09 17.37 12.43
N ALA A 173 3.40 17.38 12.73
CA ALA A 173 4.34 18.40 12.29
C ALA A 173 4.49 18.45 10.76
N LYS A 174 4.42 17.32 10.07
CA LYS A 174 4.42 17.29 8.60
C LYS A 174 3.15 17.91 8.02
N LYS A 175 1.96 17.65 8.60
CA LYS A 175 0.71 18.29 8.12
C LYS A 175 0.73 19.81 8.25
N THR A 176 1.24 20.36 9.36
CA THR A 176 1.31 21.82 9.56
C THR A 176 2.33 22.49 8.64
N ASN A 177 3.45 21.85 8.33
CA ASN A 177 4.46 22.44 7.43
C ASN A 177 4.04 22.47 5.94
N VAL A 178 3.09 21.62 5.54
CA VAL A 178 2.50 21.65 4.17
C VAL A 178 1.49 22.80 4.01
N VAL A 179 0.93 23.32 5.10
CA VAL A 179 0.05 24.49 5.10
C VAL A 179 0.87 25.75 5.36
N LYS A 180 1.74 26.15 4.42
CA LYS A 180 2.17 27.56 4.37
C LYS A 180 0.98 28.37 3.84
N PRO A 181 0.48 29.39 4.57
CA PRO A 181 -0.55 30.26 4.03
C PRO A 181 0.05 30.97 2.82
N ILE A 182 -0.51 30.72 1.63
CA ILE A 182 -0.32 31.60 0.50
C ILE A 182 -1.06 32.88 0.87
N ASN A 183 -0.36 33.80 1.54
CA ASN A 183 -0.78 35.18 1.66
C ASN A 183 -0.76 35.76 0.24
N LYS A 184 -1.89 35.60 -0.44
CA LYS A 184 -2.16 36.25 -1.71
C LYS A 184 -2.49 37.70 -1.38
N GLU A 185 -1.45 38.53 -1.28
CA GLU A 185 -1.61 39.98 -1.34
C GLU A 185 -2.27 40.31 -2.68
N PHE A 186 -3.56 40.64 -2.63
CA PHE A 186 -4.21 41.35 -3.72
C PHE A 186 -3.73 42.80 -3.66
N LYS A 187 -2.89 43.18 -4.62
CA LYS A 187 -2.68 44.57 -5.02
C LYS A 187 -3.61 44.91 -6.17
#